data_AF-A0A2E5ELJ9-F1
#
_entry.id   AF-A0A2E5ELJ9-F1
#
_cell.length_a   1.000
_cell.length_b   1.000
_cell.length_c   1.000
_cell.angle_alpha   90.00
_cell.angle_beta   90.00
_cell.angle_gamma   90.00
#
_symmetry.space_group_name_H-M   'P 1'
#
loop_
_entity.id
_entity.type
_entity.pdbx_description
1 polymer ?
#
loop_
_entity_poly.entity_id
_entity_poly.type
_entity_poly.pdbx_seq_one_letter_code
_entity_poly.pdbx_strand_id
1 'polypeptide(L)'
;MNSDALKKNLGVIQEVRIAATSGIEMRGIADAVAQQMATDETLPIANFSEFLKDAMMEKGGKETRDKDADMWGTPYRILVNPPKNGFEIWSAGPDTDFKTEDDLKYLYVLTGIAGKQAITPEMVRQAQLVQARYNQEDQAQESGSAGSSASQQRQQTASRTKARPSNNDRERRRAQSQKDRAESGSATAQLSYGERLATGDEYVEKDLDAAKAMLEEAAENLDSSILKRKAKSILDRIAVEQN
;
A
#
# COMPACT_ATOMS: atom_id res chain seq x y z
N MET A 1 19.60 -29.34 6.80
CA MET A 1 18.74 -28.86 5.69
C MET A 1 18.40 -27.41 5.98
N ASN A 2 18.74 -26.49 5.06
CA ASN A 2 18.70 -25.03 5.29
C ASN A 2 17.27 -24.48 5.27
N SER A 3 16.64 -24.38 6.45
CA SER A 3 15.33 -23.75 6.64
C SER A 3 15.33 -22.28 6.19
N ASP A 4 16.45 -21.58 6.36
CA ASP A 4 16.54 -20.14 6.13
C ASP A 4 16.60 -19.78 4.64
N ALA A 5 17.21 -20.64 3.82
CA ALA A 5 17.22 -20.47 2.37
C ALA A 5 15.82 -20.70 1.76
N LEU A 6 15.05 -21.62 2.32
CA LEU A 6 13.67 -21.89 1.92
C LEU A 6 12.74 -20.74 2.32
N LYS A 7 12.84 -20.23 3.55
CA LYS A 7 12.07 -19.05 4.01
C LYS A 7 12.35 -17.81 3.17
N LYS A 8 13.63 -17.55 2.85
CA LYS A 8 14.04 -16.42 2.02
C LYS A 8 13.47 -16.53 0.59
N ASN A 9 13.53 -17.72 -0.01
CA ASN A 9 12.96 -17.93 -1.35
C ASN A 9 11.42 -17.85 -1.37
N LEU A 10 10.75 -18.32 -0.31
CA LEU A 10 9.29 -18.18 -0.17
C LEU A 10 8.86 -16.71 -0.02
N GLY A 11 9.60 -15.91 0.76
CA GLY A 11 9.37 -14.47 0.89
C GLY A 11 9.48 -13.73 -0.45
N VAL A 12 10.55 -14.01 -1.21
CA VAL A 12 10.78 -13.42 -2.54
C VAL A 12 9.67 -13.80 -3.53
N ILE A 13 9.20 -15.06 -3.54
CA ILE A 13 8.10 -15.49 -4.43
C ILE A 13 6.79 -14.77 -4.07
N GLN A 14 6.54 -14.56 -2.78
CA GLN A 14 5.35 -13.85 -2.31
C GLN A 14 5.40 -12.36 -2.69
N GLU A 15 6.55 -11.70 -2.51
CA GLU A 15 6.78 -10.31 -2.94
C GLU A 15 6.59 -10.11 -4.44
N VAL A 16 7.14 -11.00 -5.27
CA VAL A 16 6.98 -10.93 -6.74
C VAL A 16 5.52 -11.09 -7.14
N ARG A 17 4.78 -12.01 -6.51
CA ARG A 17 3.35 -12.23 -6.78
C ARG A 17 2.50 -11.04 -6.34
N ILE A 18 2.84 -10.44 -5.20
CA ILE A 18 2.21 -9.25 -4.63
C ILE A 18 2.46 -8.04 -5.55
N ALA A 19 3.71 -7.78 -5.96
CA ALA A 19 4.05 -6.72 -6.91
C ALA A 19 3.36 -6.89 -8.28
N ALA A 20 3.27 -8.13 -8.78
CA ALA A 20 2.53 -8.43 -10.01
C ALA A 20 1.02 -8.13 -9.87
N THR A 21 0.45 -8.36 -8.68
CA THR A 21 -0.95 -8.04 -8.38
C THR A 21 -1.16 -6.53 -8.28
N SER A 22 -0.24 -5.80 -7.63
CA SER A 22 -0.25 -4.32 -7.58
C SER A 22 -0.17 -3.72 -8.97
N GLY A 23 0.62 -4.30 -9.88
CA GLY A 23 0.73 -3.83 -11.27
C GLY A 23 -0.58 -3.94 -12.05
N ILE A 24 -1.36 -5.01 -11.83
CA ILE A 24 -2.69 -5.17 -12.46
C ILE A 24 -3.66 -4.13 -11.92
N GLU A 25 -3.65 -3.89 -10.61
CA GLU A 25 -4.50 -2.90 -9.96
C GLU A 25 -4.17 -1.48 -10.42
N MET A 26 -2.88 -1.11 -10.43
CA MET A 26 -2.43 0.20 -10.93
C MET A 26 -2.77 0.44 -12.40
N ARG A 27 -2.76 -0.63 -13.22
CA ARG A 27 -3.25 -0.54 -14.60
C ARG A 27 -4.76 -0.27 -14.63
N GLY A 28 -5.55 -0.96 -13.83
CA GLY A 28 -7.00 -0.72 -13.72
C GLY A 28 -7.33 0.70 -13.28
N ILE A 29 -6.58 1.24 -12.30
CA ILE A 29 -6.65 2.64 -11.89
C ILE A 29 -6.36 3.57 -13.07
N ALA A 30 -5.26 3.32 -13.79
CA ALA A 30 -4.88 4.15 -14.91
C ALA A 30 -5.90 4.12 -16.05
N ASP A 31 -6.49 2.95 -16.35
CA ASP A 31 -7.56 2.80 -17.32
C ASP A 31 -8.82 3.60 -16.89
N ALA A 32 -9.18 3.57 -15.61
CA ALA A 32 -10.31 4.35 -15.07
C ALA A 32 -10.06 5.88 -15.18
N VAL A 33 -8.86 6.34 -14.83
CA VAL A 33 -8.47 7.75 -14.97
C VAL A 33 -8.50 8.17 -16.45
N ALA A 34 -8.01 7.32 -17.35
CA ALA A 34 -8.03 7.58 -18.78
C ALA A 34 -9.46 7.65 -19.34
N GLN A 35 -10.36 6.80 -18.85
CA GLN A 35 -11.78 6.84 -19.22
C GLN A 35 -12.47 8.12 -18.74
N GLN A 36 -12.18 8.57 -17.51
CA GLN A 36 -12.69 9.86 -17.04
C GLN A 36 -12.13 11.01 -17.90
N MET A 37 -10.83 11.02 -18.18
CA MET A 37 -10.22 12.02 -19.04
C MET A 37 -10.85 12.05 -20.44
N ALA A 38 -11.24 10.91 -21.00
CA ALA A 38 -11.94 10.85 -22.28
C ALA A 38 -13.37 11.41 -22.23
N THR A 39 -13.98 11.48 -21.05
CA THR A 39 -15.37 11.90 -20.85
C THR A 39 -15.45 13.37 -20.40
N ASP A 40 -14.66 13.74 -19.41
CA ASP A 40 -14.72 15.03 -18.72
C ASP A 40 -13.56 15.97 -19.09
N GLU A 41 -12.64 15.52 -19.97
CA GLU A 41 -11.42 16.24 -20.38
C GLU A 41 -10.54 16.71 -19.20
N THR A 42 -10.70 16.08 -18.03
CA THR A 42 -10.00 16.43 -16.79
C THR A 42 -9.39 15.21 -16.12
N LEU A 43 -8.26 15.43 -15.44
CA LEU A 43 -7.63 14.42 -14.60
C LEU A 43 -8.02 14.67 -13.13
N PRO A 44 -8.31 13.62 -12.35
CA PRO A 44 -8.66 13.71 -10.92
C PRO A 44 -7.42 13.94 -10.05
N ILE A 45 -6.64 14.98 -10.33
CA ILE A 45 -5.34 15.24 -9.68
C ILE A 45 -5.54 15.67 -8.22
N ALA A 46 -6.48 16.58 -7.99
CA ALA A 46 -6.68 17.20 -6.68
C ALA A 46 -7.45 16.31 -5.70
N ASN A 47 -8.36 15.48 -6.23
CA ASN A 47 -9.31 14.63 -5.52
C ASN A 47 -9.08 13.14 -5.82
N PHE A 48 -7.84 12.76 -6.08
CA PHE A 48 -7.50 11.42 -6.58
C PHE A 48 -8.02 10.29 -5.67
N SER A 49 -7.89 10.42 -4.35
CA SER A 49 -8.38 9.43 -3.40
C SER A 49 -9.91 9.28 -3.43
N GLU A 50 -10.65 10.39 -3.58
CA GLU A 50 -12.11 10.36 -3.72
C GLU A 50 -12.52 9.71 -5.04
N PHE A 51 -11.84 10.09 -6.13
CA PHE A 51 -12.02 9.45 -7.42
C PHE A 51 -11.81 7.93 -7.36
N LEU A 52 -10.78 7.45 -6.66
CA LEU A 52 -10.53 6.01 -6.53
C LEU A 52 -11.66 5.28 -5.80
N LYS A 53 -12.22 5.88 -4.75
CA LYS A 53 -13.34 5.30 -4.01
C LYS A 53 -14.57 5.11 -4.90
N ASP A 54 -14.86 6.12 -5.73
CA ASP A 54 -16.00 6.14 -6.64
C ASP A 54 -15.78 5.25 -7.87
N ALA A 55 -14.64 5.38 -8.55
CA ALA A 55 -14.36 4.73 -9.83
C ALA A 55 -14.00 3.25 -9.70
N MET A 56 -13.43 2.83 -8.56
CA MET A 56 -13.07 1.43 -8.30
C MET A 56 -14.17 0.66 -7.56
N MET A 57 -15.42 1.12 -7.59
CA MET A 57 -16.54 0.34 -7.07
C MET A 57 -16.65 -1.03 -7.75
N GLU A 58 -16.57 -2.09 -6.96
CA GLU A 58 -16.81 -3.45 -7.45
C GLU A 58 -18.24 -3.59 -7.97
N LYS A 59 -18.42 -4.25 -9.12
CA LYS A 59 -19.72 -4.70 -9.63
C LYS A 59 -20.34 -5.71 -8.65
N GLY A 60 -20.97 -5.19 -7.61
CA GLY A 60 -21.48 -5.98 -6.48
C GLY A 60 -21.74 -5.18 -5.20
N GLY A 61 -21.23 -3.94 -5.11
CA GLY A 61 -21.62 -2.98 -4.08
C GLY A 61 -21.06 -3.24 -2.68
N LYS A 62 -20.03 -4.09 -2.53
CA LYS A 62 -19.36 -4.31 -1.23
C LYS A 62 -17.92 -3.78 -1.27
N GLU A 63 -17.61 -2.85 -0.38
CA GLU A 63 -16.25 -2.32 -0.19
C GLU A 63 -15.49 -3.20 0.79
N THR A 64 -14.65 -4.10 0.28
CA THR A 64 -13.84 -5.00 1.13
C THR A 64 -12.43 -4.48 1.43
N ARG A 65 -12.04 -3.35 0.85
CA ARG A 65 -10.71 -2.72 0.99
C ARG A 65 -10.80 -1.20 0.73
N ASP A 66 -9.93 -0.43 1.37
CA ASP A 66 -9.67 0.98 1.04
C ASP A 66 -9.11 1.07 -0.39
N LYS A 67 -9.95 1.46 -1.34
CA LYS A 67 -9.61 1.53 -2.78
C LYS A 67 -8.63 2.63 -3.11
N ASP A 68 -8.52 3.64 -2.24
CA ASP A 68 -7.52 4.69 -2.37
C ASP A 68 -6.14 4.27 -1.88
N ALA A 69 -6.00 3.10 -1.25
CA ALA A 69 -4.75 2.58 -0.74
C ALA A 69 -4.31 1.30 -1.44
N ASP A 70 -2.99 1.12 -1.56
CA ASP A 70 -2.37 -0.10 -2.06
C ASP A 70 -2.55 -1.29 -1.09
N MET A 71 -2.08 -2.47 -1.51
CA MET A 71 -2.22 -3.69 -0.68
C MET A 71 -1.40 -3.65 0.61
N TRP A 72 -0.48 -2.69 0.73
CA TRP A 72 0.28 -2.43 1.95
C TRP A 72 -0.38 -1.33 2.80
N GLY A 73 -1.49 -0.74 2.35
CA GLY A 73 -2.26 0.27 3.05
C GLY A 73 -1.77 1.70 2.85
N THR A 74 -0.90 1.93 1.86
CA THR A 74 -0.41 3.27 1.55
C THR A 74 -1.26 3.88 0.44
N PRO A 75 -1.77 5.12 0.61
CA PRO A 75 -2.56 5.78 -0.42
C PRO A 75 -1.83 5.84 -1.77
N TYR A 76 -2.51 5.50 -2.87
CA TYR A 76 -1.96 5.69 -4.21
C TYR A 76 -1.76 7.19 -4.49
N ARG A 77 -0.73 7.52 -5.27
CA ARG A 77 -0.48 8.88 -5.74
C ARG A 77 -0.56 8.97 -7.25
N ILE A 78 -1.15 10.06 -7.75
CA ILE A 78 -1.12 10.43 -9.17
C ILE A 78 -0.13 11.56 -9.40
N LEU A 79 0.74 11.39 -10.39
CA LEU A 79 1.69 12.41 -10.84
C LEU A 79 1.50 12.67 -12.33
N VAL A 80 1.38 13.93 -12.72
CA VAL A 80 1.32 14.28 -14.15
C VAL A 80 2.73 14.28 -14.74
N ASN A 81 2.89 13.70 -15.93
CA ASN A 81 4.15 13.65 -16.68
C ASN A 81 3.97 14.39 -18.03
N PRO A 82 4.10 15.74 -18.05
CA PRO A 82 3.90 16.54 -19.26
C PRO A 82 4.83 16.15 -20.41
N PRO A 83 6.15 15.87 -20.19
CA PRO A 83 7.05 15.43 -21.26
C PRO A 83 6.59 14.16 -21.98
N LYS A 84 5.89 13.26 -21.28
CA LYS A 84 5.35 12.02 -21.85
C LYS A 84 3.88 12.14 -22.27
N ASN A 85 3.28 13.33 -22.19
CA ASN A 85 1.86 13.58 -22.48
C ASN A 85 0.94 12.59 -21.74
N GLY A 86 1.15 12.45 -20.42
CA GLY A 86 0.50 11.41 -19.64
C GLY A 86 0.58 11.64 -18.13
N PHE A 87 0.28 10.60 -17.37
CA PHE A 87 0.35 10.59 -15.91
C PHE A 87 0.91 9.25 -15.41
N GLU A 88 1.33 9.23 -14.15
CA GLU A 88 1.86 8.07 -13.47
C GLU A 88 1.05 7.80 -12.21
N ILE A 89 0.71 6.53 -11.99
CA ILE A 89 0.18 6.04 -10.72
C ILE A 89 1.35 5.49 -9.92
N TRP A 90 1.43 5.84 -8.64
CA TRP A 90 2.50 5.44 -7.73
C TRP A 90 1.92 4.69 -6.53
N SER A 91 2.57 3.60 -6.14
CA SER A 91 2.38 2.89 -4.87
C SER A 91 3.72 2.87 -4.15
N ALA A 92 3.70 3.09 -2.83
CA ALA A 92 4.92 3.08 -2.02
C ALA A 92 5.52 1.68 -1.87
N GLY A 93 4.76 0.64 -2.19
CA GLY A 93 5.26 -0.71 -2.10
C GLY A 93 5.32 -1.24 -0.66
N PRO A 94 6.04 -2.35 -0.44
CA PRO A 94 6.12 -3.01 0.86
C PRO A 94 6.66 -2.18 2.01
N ASP A 95 7.53 -1.20 1.75
CA ASP A 95 8.14 -0.39 2.81
C ASP A 95 7.29 0.82 3.22
N THR A 96 6.13 1.01 2.56
CA THR A 96 5.12 2.04 2.86
C THR A 96 5.62 3.48 2.80
N ASP A 97 6.86 3.67 2.35
CA ASP A 97 7.55 4.95 2.27
C ASP A 97 7.74 5.30 0.80
N PHE A 98 7.26 6.48 0.38
CA PHE A 98 7.51 6.93 -0.99
C PHE A 98 8.96 7.37 -1.20
N LYS A 99 9.41 7.33 -2.45
CA LYS A 99 10.76 7.69 -2.92
C LYS A 99 11.81 6.65 -2.51
N THR A 100 11.42 5.39 -2.50
CA THR A 100 12.28 4.25 -2.22
C THR A 100 12.46 3.37 -3.46
N GLU A 101 13.31 2.34 -3.37
CA GLU A 101 13.46 1.34 -4.45
C GLU A 101 12.22 0.45 -4.59
N ASP A 102 11.38 0.43 -3.56
CA ASP A 102 10.17 -0.39 -3.47
C ASP A 102 8.94 0.29 -4.13
N ASP A 103 9.07 1.58 -4.48
CA ASP A 103 8.08 2.35 -5.23
C ASP A 103 7.70 1.66 -6.55
N LEU A 104 6.42 1.32 -6.69
CA LEU A 104 5.86 0.85 -7.95
C LEU A 104 5.29 2.03 -8.74
N LYS A 105 5.61 2.10 -10.03
CA LYS A 105 5.20 3.20 -10.92
C LYS A 105 4.58 2.66 -12.19
N TYR A 106 3.38 3.14 -12.51
CA TYR A 106 2.68 2.79 -13.75
C TYR A 106 2.43 4.05 -14.56
N LEU A 107 3.11 4.17 -15.71
CA LEU A 107 2.95 5.29 -16.63
C LEU A 107 1.82 5.00 -17.64
N TYR A 108 0.92 5.96 -17.77
CA TYR A 108 -0.11 5.99 -18.80
C TYR A 108 0.10 7.15 -19.76
N VAL A 109 0.15 6.89 -21.06
CA VAL A 109 0.34 7.89 -22.12
C VAL A 109 -0.99 8.19 -22.81
N LEU A 110 -1.41 9.46 -22.82
CA LEU A 110 -2.73 9.87 -23.32
C LEU A 110 -2.78 10.14 -24.83
N THR A 111 -1.66 10.01 -25.53
CA THR A 111 -1.52 10.37 -26.95
C THR A 111 -2.54 9.69 -27.88
N GLY A 112 -3.06 8.51 -27.51
CA GLY A 112 -4.09 7.79 -28.27
C GLY A 112 -5.54 8.08 -27.88
N ILE A 113 -5.78 8.85 -26.80
CA ILE A 113 -7.11 9.05 -26.21
C ILE A 113 -7.53 10.52 -26.32
N ALA A 114 -6.65 11.44 -25.93
CA ALA A 114 -6.93 12.88 -25.90
C ALA A 114 -6.00 13.68 -26.84
N GLY A 115 -5.37 12.98 -27.80
CA GLY A 115 -4.51 13.59 -28.82
C GLY A 115 -3.13 14.03 -28.31
N LYS A 116 -2.43 14.83 -29.14
CA LYS A 116 -1.01 15.17 -28.93
C LYS A 116 -0.74 16.16 -27.78
N GLN A 117 -1.78 16.78 -27.20
CA GLN A 117 -1.68 17.76 -26.12
C GLN A 117 -2.77 17.54 -25.06
N ALA A 118 -2.84 16.31 -24.55
CA ALA A 118 -3.85 15.93 -23.56
C ALA A 118 -3.61 16.61 -22.19
N ILE A 119 -2.34 16.87 -21.86
CA ILE A 119 -1.97 17.54 -20.61
C ILE A 119 -1.99 19.06 -20.83
N THR A 120 -2.99 19.72 -20.24
CA THR A 120 -3.13 21.18 -20.30
C THR A 120 -2.22 21.89 -19.28
N PRO A 121 -1.87 23.18 -19.50
CA PRO A 121 -1.10 23.95 -18.52
C PRO A 121 -1.75 24.02 -17.13
N GLU A 122 -3.09 24.05 -17.07
CA GLU A 122 -3.81 24.07 -15.80
C GLU A 122 -3.65 22.75 -15.04
N MET A 123 -3.69 21.61 -15.73
CA MET A 123 -3.41 20.31 -15.11
C MET A 123 -1.98 20.25 -14.57
N VAL A 124 -1.01 20.82 -15.27
CA VAL A 124 0.37 20.92 -14.78
C VAL A 124 0.44 21.74 -13.50
N ARG A 125 -0.26 22.88 -13.46
CA ARG A 125 -0.32 23.74 -12.27
C ARG A 125 -0.93 23.00 -11.07
N GLN A 126 -2.05 22.31 -11.28
CA GLN A 126 -2.68 21.50 -10.25
C GLN A 126 -1.75 20.38 -9.76
N ALA A 127 -1.09 19.68 -10.68
CA ALA A 127 -0.13 18.63 -10.35
C ALA A 127 1.04 19.16 -9.50
N GLN A 128 1.54 20.37 -9.77
CA GLN A 128 2.57 20.99 -8.94
C GLN A 128 2.10 21.26 -7.51
N LEU A 129 0.86 21.72 -7.33
CA LEU A 129 0.27 21.93 -6.01
C LEU A 129 0.13 20.61 -5.25
N VAL A 130 -0.34 19.56 -5.92
CA VAL A 130 -0.48 18.23 -5.30
C VAL A 130 0.89 17.63 -4.97
N GLN A 131 1.87 17.76 -5.86
CA GLN A 131 3.24 17.31 -5.60
C GLN A 131 3.86 18.01 -4.39
N ALA A 132 3.58 19.31 -4.20
CA ALA A 132 4.02 20.05 -3.03
C ALA A 132 3.39 19.50 -1.74
N ARG A 133 2.11 19.10 -1.77
CA ARG A 133 1.45 18.42 -0.63
C ARG A 133 2.11 17.09 -0.31
N TYR A 134 2.33 16.23 -1.31
CA TYR A 134 3.03 14.95 -1.12
C TYR A 134 4.42 15.14 -0.49
N ASN A 135 5.17 16.16 -0.93
CA ASN A 135 6.48 16.46 -0.36
C ASN A 135 6.40 16.90 1.11
N GLN A 136 5.32 17.56 1.54
CA GLN A 136 5.10 17.93 2.94
C GLN A 136 4.71 16.72 3.79
N GLU A 137 3.85 15.84 3.27
CA GLU A 137 3.46 14.58 3.92
C GLU A 137 4.67 13.68 4.17
N ASP A 138 5.53 13.51 3.16
CA ASP A 138 6.74 12.71 3.28
C ASP A 138 7.69 13.25 4.38
N GLN A 139 7.75 14.57 4.57
CA GLN A 139 8.56 15.21 5.62
C GLN A 139 7.93 15.07 7.02
N ALA A 140 6.60 15.02 7.11
CA ALA A 140 5.90 14.80 8.38
C ALA A 140 6.08 13.36 8.88
N GLN A 141 6.10 12.36 8.00
CA GLN A 141 6.39 10.97 8.37
C GLN A 141 7.82 10.77 8.89
N GLU A 142 8.79 11.56 8.41
CA GLU A 142 10.18 11.52 8.92
C GLU A 142 10.34 12.09 10.34
N SER A 143 9.47 13.02 10.74
CA SER A 143 9.57 13.71 12.04
C SER A 143 8.84 12.99 13.18
N GLY A 144 7.99 12.00 12.89
CA GLY A 144 7.32 11.16 13.89
C GLY A 144 8.13 9.97 14.41
N SER A 145 9.30 9.67 13.83
CA SER A 145 10.16 8.53 14.19
C SER A 145 11.43 8.90 14.99
N ALA A 146 11.59 10.15 15.40
CA ALA A 146 12.75 10.59 16.18
C ALA A 146 12.32 11.02 17.59
N GLY A 147 12.76 10.24 18.58
CA GLY A 147 12.65 10.61 19.98
C GLY A 147 13.19 12.02 20.24
N SER A 148 12.54 12.69 21.19
CA SER A 148 12.92 13.98 21.77
C SER A 148 14.43 14.13 21.93
N SER A 149 15.01 15.07 21.19
CA SER A 149 16.22 15.77 21.56
C SER A 149 16.22 17.12 20.87
N ALA A 150 15.84 18.14 21.62
CA ALA A 150 15.98 19.53 21.23
C ALA A 150 17.46 19.89 21.08
N SER A 151 17.85 20.39 19.91
CA SER A 151 18.77 21.54 19.80
C SER A 151 18.94 21.99 18.35
N GLN A 152 18.76 23.30 18.20
CA GLN A 152 19.11 24.18 17.08
C GLN A 152 20.30 23.72 16.21
N GLN A 153 20.17 23.80 14.88
CA GLN A 153 20.85 24.82 14.06
C GLN A 153 20.53 24.70 12.57
N ARG A 154 20.49 25.87 11.94
CA ARG A 154 20.22 26.16 10.53
C ARG A 154 21.30 25.61 9.59
N GLN A 155 20.84 25.35 8.36
CA GLN A 155 21.55 25.41 7.08
C GLN A 155 22.75 24.47 6.90
N GLN A 156 22.55 23.41 6.11
CA GLN A 156 23.34 23.18 4.90
C GLN A 156 22.66 22.12 4.01
N THR A 157 22.42 22.53 2.77
CA THR A 157 22.04 21.68 1.63
C THR A 157 23.18 20.71 1.34
N ALA A 158 23.02 19.46 1.75
CA ALA A 158 23.74 18.33 1.19
C ALA A 158 22.72 17.21 0.99
N SER A 159 22.66 16.69 -0.23
CA SER A 159 21.88 15.54 -0.64
C SER A 159 22.24 14.34 0.23
N ARG A 160 21.59 14.20 1.38
CA ARG A 160 21.63 12.99 2.18
C ARG A 160 20.80 11.96 1.41
N THR A 161 21.48 11.09 0.68
CA THR A 161 20.95 9.75 0.41
C THR A 161 20.48 9.19 1.74
N LYS A 162 19.16 9.05 1.93
CA LYS A 162 18.58 8.41 3.10
C LYS A 162 19.33 7.10 3.30
N ALA A 163 19.97 6.94 4.46
CA ALA A 163 20.50 5.64 4.84
C ALA A 163 19.33 4.67 4.83
N ARG A 164 19.42 3.66 3.97
CA ARG A 164 18.41 2.62 3.80
C ARG A 164 18.08 2.07 5.19
N PRO A 165 16.82 2.15 5.67
CA PRO A 165 16.46 1.49 6.91
C PRO A 165 16.83 0.02 6.77
N SER A 166 17.38 -0.56 7.83
CA SER A 166 17.76 -1.97 7.78
C SER A 166 16.51 -2.80 7.47
N ASN A 167 16.68 -3.96 6.82
CA ASN A 167 15.54 -4.85 6.56
C ASN A 167 14.74 -5.15 7.86
N ASN A 168 15.41 -5.14 9.00
CA ASN A 168 14.81 -5.35 10.31
C ASN A 168 13.92 -4.17 10.73
N ASP A 169 14.28 -2.94 10.42
CA ASP A 169 13.46 -1.76 10.72
C ASP A 169 12.20 -1.72 9.84
N ARG A 170 12.34 -2.14 8.58
CA ARG A 170 11.22 -2.24 7.63
C ARG A 170 10.19 -3.27 8.07
N GLU A 171 10.64 -4.47 8.44
CA GLU A 171 9.74 -5.54 8.90
C GLU A 171 9.08 -5.22 10.25
N ARG A 172 9.77 -4.50 11.15
CA ARG A 172 9.16 -3.97 12.39
C ARG A 172 8.02 -3.00 12.10
N ARG A 173 8.23 -2.04 11.19
CA ARG A 173 7.18 -1.07 10.81
C ARG A 173 5.99 -1.76 10.15
N ARG A 174 6.24 -2.75 9.29
CA ARG A 174 5.21 -3.57 8.66
C ARG A 174 4.39 -4.34 9.70
N ALA A 175 5.05 -4.99 10.66
CA ALA A 175 4.39 -5.70 11.74
C ALA A 175 3.50 -4.77 12.57
N GLN A 176 4.00 -3.57 12.90
CA GLN A 176 3.22 -2.58 13.64
C GLN A 176 2.02 -2.06 12.83
N SER A 177 2.21 -1.70 11.56
CA SER A 177 1.10 -1.24 10.69
C SER A 177 0.03 -2.31 10.47
N GLN A 178 0.42 -3.58 10.40
CA GLN A 178 -0.54 -4.70 10.31
C GLN A 178 -1.31 -4.87 11.61
N LYS A 179 -0.64 -4.74 12.75
CA LYS A 179 -1.26 -4.75 14.08
C LYS A 179 -2.29 -3.62 14.22
N ASP A 180 -1.90 -2.39 13.95
CA ASP A 180 -2.77 -1.21 14.13
C ASP A 180 -4.05 -1.31 13.28
N ARG A 181 -3.95 -1.88 12.07
CA ARG A 181 -5.11 -2.12 11.19
C ARG A 181 -5.99 -3.30 11.62
N ALA A 182 -5.38 -4.34 12.19
CA ALA A 182 -6.14 -5.43 12.78
C ALA A 182 -6.94 -4.91 13.99
N GLU A 183 -6.32 -4.06 14.81
CA GLU A 183 -6.95 -3.40 15.96
C GLU A 183 -8.01 -2.37 15.55
N SER A 184 -7.90 -1.75 14.37
CA SER A 184 -8.93 -0.86 13.83
C SER A 184 -10.14 -1.59 13.24
N GLY A 185 -10.21 -2.93 13.32
CA GLY A 185 -11.39 -3.71 12.96
C GLY A 185 -11.49 -4.17 11.50
N SER A 186 -10.41 -4.07 10.73
CA SER A 186 -10.41 -4.59 9.35
C SER A 186 -10.28 -6.11 9.35
N ALA A 187 -11.33 -6.83 8.93
CA ALA A 187 -11.37 -8.30 8.92
C ALA A 187 -10.25 -8.95 8.09
N THR A 188 -9.78 -8.29 7.02
CA THR A 188 -8.64 -8.76 6.22
C THR A 188 -7.30 -8.48 6.91
N ALA A 189 -7.18 -7.35 7.61
CA ALA A 189 -6.01 -7.05 8.43
C ALA A 189 -5.91 -8.03 9.61
N GLN A 190 -7.03 -8.29 10.29
CA GLN A 190 -7.18 -9.30 11.35
C GLN A 190 -6.79 -10.70 10.85
N LEU A 191 -7.22 -11.10 9.65
CA LEU A 191 -6.77 -12.36 9.04
C LEU A 191 -5.25 -12.39 8.84
N SER A 192 -4.67 -11.31 8.29
CA SER A 192 -3.24 -11.27 7.97
C SER A 192 -2.36 -11.24 9.23
N TYR A 193 -2.78 -10.50 10.25
CA TYR A 193 -2.04 -10.35 11.49
C TYR A 193 -2.25 -11.57 12.41
N GLY A 194 -3.47 -12.11 12.46
CA GLY A 194 -3.78 -13.36 13.14
C GLY A 194 -3.00 -14.56 12.57
N GLU A 195 -2.78 -14.63 11.25
CA GLU A 195 -1.89 -15.63 10.63
C GLU A 195 -0.44 -15.50 11.14
N ARG A 196 0.08 -14.27 11.26
CA ARG A 196 1.44 -14.04 11.80
C ARG A 196 1.55 -14.42 13.27
N LEU A 197 0.57 -14.07 14.10
CA LEU A 197 0.51 -14.48 15.51
C LEU A 197 0.45 -16.01 15.65
N ALA A 198 -0.27 -16.70 14.75
CA ALA A 198 -0.38 -18.16 14.77
C ALA A 198 0.96 -18.85 14.45
N THR A 199 1.73 -18.31 13.51
CA THR A 199 3.01 -18.91 13.10
C THR A 199 4.19 -18.46 13.96
N GLY A 200 4.15 -17.22 14.45
CA GLY A 200 5.31 -16.51 14.97
C GLY A 200 6.34 -16.17 13.89
N ASP A 201 6.93 -15.00 13.98
CA ASP A 201 8.11 -14.62 13.21
C ASP A 201 9.08 -13.77 14.04
N GLU A 202 10.16 -13.29 13.44
CA GLU A 202 11.18 -12.49 14.13
C GLU A 202 10.64 -11.17 14.72
N TYR A 203 9.48 -10.70 14.25
CA TYR A 203 8.90 -9.39 14.58
C TYR A 203 7.53 -9.49 15.24
N VAL A 204 6.89 -10.66 15.21
CA VAL A 204 5.61 -10.96 15.85
C VAL A 204 5.78 -12.23 16.67
N GLU A 205 5.75 -12.09 17.99
CA GLU A 205 5.79 -13.23 18.90
C GLU A 205 4.59 -14.15 18.66
N LYS A 206 4.83 -15.45 18.69
CA LYS A 206 3.76 -16.44 18.52
C LYS A 206 2.81 -16.35 19.72
N ASP A 207 1.57 -15.98 19.45
CA ASP A 207 0.51 -15.90 20.45
C ASP A 207 -0.74 -16.57 19.87
N LEU A 208 -0.96 -17.82 20.27
CA LEU A 208 -2.04 -18.65 19.73
C LEU A 208 -3.43 -18.16 20.20
N ASP A 209 -3.51 -17.53 21.36
CA ASP A 209 -4.78 -17.04 21.91
C ASP A 209 -5.18 -15.73 21.22
N ALA A 210 -4.23 -14.81 21.04
CA ALA A 210 -4.46 -13.59 20.25
C ALA A 210 -4.72 -13.90 18.78
N ALA A 211 -3.98 -14.86 18.20
CA ALA A 211 -4.22 -15.33 16.84
C ALA A 211 -5.64 -15.87 16.67
N LYS A 212 -6.08 -16.72 17.59
CA LYS A 212 -7.41 -17.32 17.57
C LYS A 212 -8.50 -16.25 17.62
N ALA A 213 -8.41 -15.30 18.56
CA ALA A 213 -9.38 -14.22 18.69
C ALA A 213 -9.52 -13.40 17.39
N MET A 214 -8.38 -12.98 16.81
CA MET A 214 -8.38 -12.20 15.57
C MET A 214 -8.88 -13.01 14.35
N LEU A 215 -8.57 -14.30 14.29
CA LEU A 215 -8.99 -15.16 13.18
C LEU A 215 -10.48 -15.54 13.28
N GLU A 216 -11.02 -15.68 14.49
CA GLU A 216 -12.46 -15.85 14.71
C GLU A 216 -13.23 -14.60 14.29
N GLU A 217 -12.79 -13.42 14.74
CA GLU A 217 -13.38 -12.14 14.36
C GLU A 217 -13.28 -11.90 12.84
N ALA A 218 -12.13 -12.24 12.23
CA ALA A 218 -11.97 -12.22 10.79
C ALA A 218 -12.92 -13.20 10.10
N ALA A 219 -13.04 -14.46 10.55
CA ALA A 219 -13.87 -15.46 9.89
C ALA A 219 -15.37 -15.07 9.88
N GLU A 220 -15.83 -14.38 10.92
CA GLU A 220 -17.18 -13.85 11.01
C GLU A 220 -17.39 -12.68 10.03
N ASN A 221 -16.46 -11.72 10.04
CA ASN A 221 -16.61 -10.44 9.33
C ASN A 221 -16.04 -10.41 7.90
N LEU A 222 -15.24 -11.40 7.49
CA LEU A 222 -14.79 -11.56 6.12
C LEU A 222 -15.99 -11.83 5.21
N ASP A 223 -16.00 -11.32 3.99
CA ASP A 223 -17.07 -11.63 3.02
C ASP A 223 -16.66 -12.71 1.99
N SER A 224 -15.36 -12.93 1.83
CA SER A 224 -14.83 -13.90 0.87
C SER A 224 -14.86 -15.31 1.42
N SER A 225 -15.56 -16.23 0.75
CA SER A 225 -15.58 -17.66 1.10
C SER A 225 -14.21 -18.34 0.99
N ILE A 226 -13.29 -17.78 0.22
CA ILE A 226 -11.90 -18.25 0.14
C ILE A 226 -11.14 -17.80 1.39
N LEU A 227 -11.28 -16.54 1.78
CA LEU A 227 -10.61 -16.00 2.97
C LEU A 227 -11.19 -16.59 4.26
N LYS A 228 -12.51 -16.83 4.34
CA LYS A 228 -13.13 -17.59 5.45
C LYS A 228 -12.58 -19.00 5.57
N ARG A 229 -12.44 -19.71 4.45
CA ARG A 229 -11.82 -21.05 4.44
C ARG A 229 -10.35 -20.99 4.88
N LYS A 230 -9.62 -19.94 4.51
CA LYS A 230 -8.26 -19.72 4.98
C LYS A 230 -8.23 -19.50 6.50
N ALA A 231 -9.04 -18.56 7.02
CA ALA A 231 -9.16 -18.28 8.45
C ALA A 231 -9.48 -19.56 9.24
N LYS A 232 -10.49 -20.31 8.78
CA LYS A 232 -10.91 -21.58 9.40
C LYS A 232 -9.80 -22.64 9.37
N SER A 233 -9.09 -22.79 8.26
CA SER A 233 -7.95 -23.72 8.16
C SER A 233 -6.85 -23.39 9.16
N ILE A 234 -6.59 -22.11 9.42
CA ILE A 234 -5.61 -21.68 10.43
C ILE A 234 -6.14 -21.97 11.83
N LEU A 235 -7.41 -21.65 12.12
CA LEU A 235 -8.05 -21.97 13.40
C LEU A 235 -8.02 -23.47 13.71
N ASP A 236 -8.31 -24.33 12.72
CA ASP A 236 -8.24 -25.78 12.87
C ASP A 236 -6.81 -26.24 13.22
N ARG A 237 -5.78 -25.60 12.65
CA ARG A 237 -4.37 -25.88 13.02
C ARG A 237 -4.05 -25.45 14.44
N ILE A 238 -4.50 -24.26 14.86
CA ILE A 238 -4.31 -23.77 16.23
C ILE A 238 -4.94 -24.74 17.23
N ALA A 239 -6.15 -25.24 16.94
CA ALA A 239 -6.86 -26.19 17.80
C ALA A 239 -6.12 -27.53 17.95
N VAL A 240 -5.36 -27.96 16.95
CA VAL A 240 -4.51 -29.16 17.03
C VAL A 240 -3.25 -28.88 17.86
N GLU A 241 -2.67 -27.69 17.77
CA GLU A 241 -1.44 -27.34 18.52
C GLU A 241 -1.68 -27.07 20.01
N GLN A 242 -2.91 -26.75 20.42
CA GLN A 242 -3.29 -26.50 21.81
C GLN A 242 -3.79 -27.75 22.57
N ASN A 243 -3.98 -28.89 21.88
CA ASN A 243 -4.37 -30.18 22.47
C ASN A 243 -3.18 -31.13 22.57
#